data_AF-A0A7X8UX92-F1
#
_entry.id   AF-A0A7X8UX92-F1
#
_cell.length_a   1.000
_cell.length_b   1.000
_cell.length_c   1.000
_cell.angle_alpha   90.00
_cell.angle_beta   90.00
_cell.angle_gamma   90.00
#
_symmetry.space_group_name_H-M   'P 1'
#
loop_
_entity.id
_entity.type
_entity.pdbx_description
1 polymer ?
#
loop_
_entity_poly.entity_id
_entity_poly.type
_entity_poly.pdbx_seq_one_letter_code
_entity_poly.pdbx_strand_id
1 'polypeptide(L)'
;MLKSQMSLSCRVALAGILALAAGQWTQVTQAKEPAAVGKKLPNGFVQGEVVSYSYVPIHTWTPEESIGILPYLFEYSLMAWDGNQPLETFHAENIRRIDIASQWSTAIQLYNRYNYFHDEIINLMIRCYKNRQLIILSASPNPKKPEQNPFQNLIDILEALWVKRDIELVNTEGDRATGRQLINNILAAKMGDEGECGLKTEGLRKYFDDFDRDIRFRKMDGEQPFRHIKSWYNMFGFAAFDYRTCLAAEKEDVEKHKRFILPSNTQAIGVDVYHYWFVDNSPFDPADLSIPREKVRAHSDEWQRLRTKYYPDGLKVRVCDNGKDPKTWIPECWNDTHALLQNIEMAGAKTAEMWYIAVTGQMVNAGKETTFTTPVETMDSYYDHLKAGPWSALSWWYFDPQSPGGQGGMHYYDKTLVHCTAENRKGTLYSPEMLDYWHTEFVKSRMRMFNDVVYNQFGHLNGPTPKHNPK
;
A
#
# COMPACT_ATOMS: atom_id res chain seq x y z
N MET A 1 60.23 2.23 -61.70
CA MET A 1 59.34 1.98 -60.54
C MET A 1 60.17 1.25 -59.48
N LEU A 2 61.20 1.91 -58.91
CA LEU A 2 61.21 2.68 -57.64
C LEU A 2 60.98 1.76 -56.43
N LYS A 3 62.01 1.20 -55.78
CA LYS A 3 63.15 1.73 -54.98
C LYS A 3 62.84 1.90 -53.48
N SER A 4 63.76 1.33 -52.69
CA SER A 4 64.25 1.77 -51.37
C SER A 4 63.33 1.48 -50.17
N GLN A 5 63.79 1.27 -48.93
CA GLN A 5 65.10 1.05 -48.29
C GLN A 5 64.78 0.92 -46.79
N MET A 6 65.64 0.21 -46.04
CA MET A 6 66.07 0.49 -44.64
C MET A 6 65.00 0.64 -43.55
N SER A 7 64.93 -0.26 -42.57
CA SER A 7 65.80 -0.40 -41.38
C SER A 7 65.51 0.60 -40.25
N LEU A 8 65.81 0.15 -39.04
CA LEU A 8 65.98 0.86 -37.77
C LEU A 8 64.69 1.07 -36.95
N SER A 9 64.43 0.26 -35.91
CA SER A 9 65.16 0.11 -34.63
C SER A 9 64.52 0.97 -33.54
N CYS A 10 64.08 0.34 -32.45
CA CYS A 10 64.70 0.43 -31.12
C CYS A 10 63.75 -0.24 -30.11
N ARG A 11 64.09 -1.39 -29.51
CA ARG A 11 65.10 -1.63 -28.46
C ARG A 11 64.69 -1.13 -27.07
N VAL A 12 64.85 -2.07 -26.12
CA VAL A 12 65.08 -1.87 -24.67
C VAL A 12 63.79 -1.62 -23.89
N ALA A 13 63.20 -2.67 -23.32
CA ALA A 13 63.50 -3.22 -22.00
C ALA A 13 62.93 -2.34 -20.88
N LEU A 14 62.00 -2.90 -20.10
CA LEU A 14 62.15 -2.98 -18.65
C LEU A 14 61.08 -3.90 -18.09
N ALA A 15 61.52 -4.97 -17.44
CA ALA A 15 60.82 -5.46 -16.27
C ALA A 15 60.77 -4.30 -15.26
N GLY A 16 59.57 -3.83 -14.93
CA GLY A 16 59.40 -2.72 -14.01
C GLY A 16 57.97 -2.19 -14.08
N ILE A 17 57.30 -2.14 -12.93
CA ILE A 17 55.95 -1.59 -12.68
C ILE A 17 54.85 -2.67 -12.62
N LEU A 18 55.11 -3.71 -11.82
CA LEU A 18 54.23 -3.98 -10.68
C LEU A 18 54.40 -2.80 -9.71
N ALA A 19 53.28 -2.21 -9.26
CA ALA A 19 53.16 -0.98 -8.47
C ALA A 19 53.18 0.35 -9.29
N LEU A 20 52.01 0.78 -9.77
CA LEU A 20 51.47 2.15 -9.69
C LEU A 20 50.23 2.29 -10.58
N ALA A 21 49.08 1.84 -10.07
CA ALA A 21 47.77 2.40 -10.38
C ALA A 21 46.82 2.08 -9.20
N ALA A 22 47.32 2.27 -7.98
CA ALA A 22 46.51 2.50 -6.80
C ALA A 22 46.32 4.03 -6.72
N GLY A 23 45.09 4.50 -6.93
CA GLY A 23 44.74 5.92 -7.06
C GLY A 23 44.24 6.19 -8.49
N GLN A 24 42.99 6.50 -8.76
CA GLN A 24 42.03 7.28 -7.98
C GLN A 24 40.67 6.60 -8.04
N TRP A 25 40.29 5.94 -6.94
CA TRP A 25 38.88 5.89 -6.57
C TRP A 25 38.56 7.29 -6.07
N THR A 26 37.98 8.12 -6.93
CA THR A 26 37.35 9.36 -6.50
C THR A 26 36.38 9.01 -5.40
N GLN A 27 36.61 9.61 -4.24
CA GLN A 27 35.78 9.53 -3.05
C GLN A 27 34.31 9.56 -3.48
N VAL A 28 33.62 8.44 -3.32
CA VAL A 28 32.19 8.47 -3.10
C VAL A 28 32.04 9.39 -1.90
N THR A 29 31.52 10.59 -2.17
CA THR A 29 31.11 11.57 -1.19
C THR A 29 30.51 10.82 -0.03
N GLN A 30 31.14 10.93 1.15
CA GLN A 30 30.51 10.56 2.40
C GLN A 30 29.07 11.04 2.32
N ALA A 31 28.13 10.09 2.31
CA ALA A 31 26.77 10.42 2.64
C ALA A 31 26.88 11.18 3.96
N LYS A 32 26.46 12.45 3.96
CA LYS A 32 26.31 13.22 5.19
C LYS A 32 25.63 12.28 6.17
N GLU A 33 26.29 12.02 7.29
CA GLU A 33 25.66 11.45 8.47
C GLU A 33 24.28 12.12 8.64
N PRO A 34 23.22 11.37 8.96
CA PRO A 34 21.91 11.97 9.18
C PRO A 34 22.06 13.03 10.26
N ALA A 35 21.94 14.29 9.85
CA ALA A 35 21.99 15.42 10.75
C ALA A 35 20.70 15.43 11.56
N ALA A 36 20.69 14.75 12.72
CA ALA A 36 20.00 15.16 13.95
C ALA A 36 20.06 14.07 15.04
N VAL A 37 21.25 13.61 15.46
CA VAL A 37 21.38 13.07 16.82
C VAL A 37 21.54 14.27 17.75
N GLY A 38 20.46 14.70 18.41
CA GLY A 38 20.55 15.62 19.55
C GLY A 38 19.57 16.78 19.67
N LYS A 39 18.60 16.97 18.76
CA LYS A 39 17.47 17.89 19.00
C LYS A 39 16.20 17.10 19.25
N LYS A 40 15.56 17.33 20.42
CA LYS A 40 14.22 16.80 20.70
C LYS A 40 13.26 17.39 19.66
N LEU A 41 12.57 16.53 18.91
CA LEU A 41 11.55 16.95 17.95
C LEU A 41 10.37 17.63 18.68
N PRO A 42 9.64 18.55 18.01
CA PRO A 42 8.40 19.07 18.56
C PRO A 42 7.39 17.94 18.80
N ASN A 43 6.43 18.17 19.70
CA ASN A 43 5.41 17.17 20.02
C ASN A 43 4.63 16.73 18.76
N GLY A 44 4.43 15.42 18.62
CA GLY A 44 3.72 14.80 17.50
C GLY A 44 4.53 14.62 16.23
N PHE A 45 5.74 15.20 16.15
CA PHE A 45 6.69 14.91 15.07
C PHE A 45 7.51 13.66 15.39
N VAL A 46 7.75 12.86 14.37
CA VAL A 46 8.47 11.59 14.47
C VAL A 46 9.59 11.55 13.42
N GLN A 47 10.72 10.92 13.77
CA GLN A 47 11.84 10.72 12.86
C GLN A 47 11.71 9.36 12.18
N GLY A 48 11.65 9.37 10.85
CA GLY A 48 11.87 8.20 10.00
C GLY A 48 12.96 8.48 8.97
N GLU A 49 12.73 8.13 7.70
CA GLU A 49 13.53 8.60 6.56
C GLU A 49 13.42 10.12 6.38
N VAL A 50 12.32 10.69 6.87
CA VAL A 50 12.05 12.13 6.94
C VAL A 50 11.39 12.46 8.29
N VAL A 51 11.44 13.73 8.70
CA VAL A 51 10.68 14.22 9.85
C VAL A 51 9.24 14.52 9.40
N SER A 52 8.29 13.71 9.83
CA SER A 52 6.86 13.84 9.53
C SER A 52 6.07 14.18 10.80
N TYR A 53 4.88 14.74 10.62
CA TYR A 53 3.90 14.92 11.70
C TYR A 53 2.82 13.84 11.56
N SER A 54 3.07 12.70 12.19
CA SER A 54 2.23 11.51 12.04
C SER A 54 2.26 10.65 13.30
N TYR A 55 1.35 9.68 13.40
CA TYR A 55 1.36 8.70 14.51
C TYR A 55 2.48 7.66 14.38
N VAL A 56 2.91 7.36 13.17
CA VAL A 56 3.93 6.37 12.84
C VAL A 56 4.99 7.00 11.91
N PRO A 57 6.26 6.58 11.98
CA PRO A 57 7.31 7.14 11.13
C PRO A 57 7.17 6.61 9.69
N ILE A 58 7.59 7.43 8.72
CA ILE A 58 7.86 6.94 7.35
C ILE A 58 9.20 6.22 7.38
N HIS A 59 9.17 4.90 7.31
CA HIS A 59 10.36 4.05 7.31
C HIS A 59 10.21 2.96 6.25
N THR A 60 11.31 2.55 5.64
CA THR A 60 11.35 1.37 4.76
C THR A 60 11.39 0.12 5.62
N TRP A 61 10.28 -0.59 5.72
CA TRP A 61 10.19 -1.83 6.49
C TRP A 61 10.51 -3.03 5.61
N THR A 62 11.73 -3.53 5.68
CA THR A 62 12.07 -4.79 5.01
C THR A 62 11.19 -5.94 5.53
N PRO A 63 11.00 -7.04 4.77
CA PRO A 63 10.16 -8.14 5.23
C PRO A 63 10.58 -8.70 6.60
N GLU A 64 11.87 -8.67 6.93
CA GLU A 64 12.38 -9.09 8.24
C GLU A 64 12.03 -8.08 9.35
N GLU A 65 12.09 -6.78 9.07
CA GLU A 65 11.77 -5.71 10.02
C GLU A 65 10.27 -5.55 10.24
N SER A 66 9.44 -5.95 9.27
CA SER A 66 7.98 -5.81 9.34
C SER A 66 7.29 -6.89 10.17
N ILE A 67 7.97 -7.97 10.56
CA ILE A 67 7.37 -9.02 11.40
C ILE A 67 6.99 -8.46 12.77
N GLY A 68 5.70 -8.54 13.11
CA GLY A 68 5.17 -8.09 14.40
C GLY A 68 4.73 -6.63 14.42
N ILE A 69 4.90 -5.90 13.31
CA ILE A 69 4.42 -4.52 13.15
C ILE A 69 3.44 -4.42 11.98
N LEU A 70 2.55 -3.44 12.02
CA LEU A 70 1.66 -3.13 10.90
C LEU A 70 1.32 -1.63 10.91
N PRO A 71 2.32 -0.76 10.65
CA PRO A 71 2.23 0.67 10.94
C PRO A 71 1.20 1.41 10.08
N TYR A 72 0.99 0.98 8.83
CA TYR A 72 0.21 1.74 7.86
C TYR A 72 -1.20 1.14 7.72
N LEU A 73 -2.17 1.72 8.43
CA LEU A 73 -3.59 1.33 8.39
C LEU A 73 -4.36 2.40 7.62
N PHE A 74 -5.13 2.00 6.60
CA PHE A 74 -5.93 2.93 5.82
C PHE A 74 -7.12 2.30 5.08
N GLU A 75 -8.15 3.08 4.83
CA GLU A 75 -9.27 2.69 3.97
C GLU A 75 -8.94 3.03 2.51
N TYR A 76 -9.13 2.07 1.61
CA TYR A 76 -9.00 2.25 0.18
C TYR A 76 -10.22 3.00 -0.36
N SER A 77 -10.03 3.99 -1.25
CA SER A 77 -11.14 4.70 -1.91
C SER A 77 -12.11 5.45 -0.99
N LEU A 78 -11.59 6.08 0.07
CA LEU A 78 -12.43 6.84 1.00
C LEU A 78 -12.98 8.15 0.40
N MET A 79 -12.23 8.80 -0.50
CA MET A 79 -12.59 10.13 -1.03
C MET A 79 -13.94 10.12 -1.76
N ALA A 80 -14.85 11.00 -1.36
CA ALA A 80 -16.13 11.22 -2.02
C ALA A 80 -15.93 11.94 -3.36
N TRP A 81 -16.43 11.31 -4.43
CA TRP A 81 -16.53 11.92 -5.76
C TRP A 81 -17.46 11.07 -6.65
N ASP A 82 -18.32 11.72 -7.43
CA ASP A 82 -19.36 11.05 -8.24
C ASP A 82 -18.98 10.79 -9.71
N GLY A 83 -17.81 11.25 -10.15
CA GLY A 83 -17.38 11.12 -11.55
C GLY A 83 -17.68 12.32 -12.43
N ASN A 84 -18.57 13.22 -12.02
CA ASN A 84 -19.23 14.17 -12.90
C ASN A 84 -19.11 15.63 -12.45
N GLN A 85 -18.86 15.88 -11.16
CA GLN A 85 -18.71 17.22 -10.60
C GLN A 85 -17.24 17.51 -10.22
N PRO A 86 -16.84 18.79 -10.11
CA PRO A 86 -15.57 19.17 -9.50
C PRO A 86 -15.42 18.60 -8.08
N LEU A 87 -14.20 18.37 -7.63
CA LEU A 87 -13.94 17.75 -6.32
C LEU A 87 -14.39 18.65 -5.16
N GLU A 88 -14.32 19.96 -5.36
CA GLU A 88 -14.71 21.02 -4.42
C GLU A 88 -16.20 20.91 -4.04
N THR A 89 -17.05 20.39 -4.92
CA THR A 89 -18.47 20.13 -4.61
C THR A 89 -18.62 19.14 -3.46
N PHE A 90 -17.64 18.26 -3.25
CA PHE A 90 -17.61 17.26 -2.20
C PHE A 90 -16.71 17.66 -1.02
N HIS A 91 -16.21 18.90 -0.99
CA HIS A 91 -15.24 19.36 0.00
C HIS A 91 -15.65 19.03 1.45
N ALA A 92 -16.85 19.45 1.87
CA ALA A 92 -17.34 19.22 3.23
C ALA A 92 -17.46 17.72 3.57
N GLU A 93 -17.87 16.89 2.62
CA GLU A 93 -17.95 15.44 2.81
C GLU A 93 -16.56 14.81 2.89
N ASN A 94 -15.61 15.27 2.08
CA ASN A 94 -14.22 14.81 2.14
C ASN A 94 -13.55 15.18 3.47
N ILE A 95 -13.76 16.39 3.97
CA ILE A 95 -13.30 16.80 5.32
C ILE A 95 -13.90 15.87 6.39
N ARG A 96 -15.21 15.61 6.34
CA ARG A 96 -15.89 14.70 7.28
C ARG A 96 -15.28 13.30 7.25
N ARG A 97 -15.05 12.73 6.06
CA ARG A 97 -14.46 11.40 5.90
C ARG A 97 -13.03 11.33 6.41
N ILE A 98 -12.20 12.35 6.13
CA ILE A 98 -10.84 12.45 6.67
C ILE A 98 -10.87 12.47 8.20
N ASP A 99 -11.74 13.29 8.80
CA ASP A 99 -11.88 13.38 10.26
C ASP A 99 -12.32 12.07 10.89
N ILE A 100 -13.28 11.38 10.29
CA ILE A 100 -13.76 10.09 10.78
C ILE A 100 -12.66 9.04 10.67
N ALA A 101 -12.06 8.87 9.50
CA ALA A 101 -11.00 7.90 9.29
C ALA A 101 -9.77 8.17 10.17
N SER A 102 -9.48 9.43 10.52
CA SER A 102 -8.37 9.79 11.40
C SER A 102 -8.46 9.21 12.81
N GLN A 103 -9.65 8.77 13.23
CA GLN A 103 -9.83 8.11 14.52
C GLN A 103 -9.19 6.72 14.53
N TRP A 104 -9.05 6.06 13.36
CA TRP A 104 -8.59 4.68 13.28
C TRP A 104 -7.61 4.35 12.15
N SER A 105 -7.20 5.33 11.34
CA SER A 105 -6.28 5.14 10.23
C SER A 105 -5.02 5.98 10.45
N THR A 106 -3.85 5.37 10.25
CA THR A 106 -2.56 6.09 10.31
C THR A 106 -2.19 6.71 8.96
N ALA A 107 -2.80 6.23 7.87
CA ALA A 107 -2.67 6.78 6.53
C ALA A 107 -4.05 6.96 5.85
N ILE A 108 -4.07 7.71 4.75
CA ILE A 108 -5.25 7.92 3.92
C ILE A 108 -4.87 8.14 2.46
N GLN A 109 -5.68 7.61 1.55
CA GLN A 109 -5.48 7.77 0.12
C GLN A 109 -6.32 8.91 -0.45
N LEU A 110 -5.69 9.79 -1.24
CA LEU A 110 -6.33 10.87 -1.99
C LEU A 110 -6.13 10.65 -3.50
N TYR A 111 -7.14 10.97 -4.30
CA TYR A 111 -7.13 10.73 -5.75
C TYR A 111 -6.99 12.03 -6.54
N ASN A 112 -5.75 12.38 -6.86
CA ASN A 112 -5.36 13.46 -7.76
C ASN A 112 -5.58 13.10 -9.24
N ARG A 113 -6.79 12.61 -9.58
CA ARG A 113 -7.09 12.05 -10.90
C ARG A 113 -7.05 13.10 -12.02
N TYR A 114 -7.57 14.30 -11.76
CA TYR A 114 -7.62 15.38 -12.73
C TYR A 114 -6.70 16.52 -12.33
N ASN A 115 -6.13 17.21 -13.32
CA ASN A 115 -5.25 18.35 -13.07
C ASN A 115 -5.97 19.49 -12.32
N TYR A 116 -7.26 19.73 -12.59
CA TYR A 116 -8.04 20.75 -11.91
C TYR A 116 -8.44 20.38 -10.48
N PHE A 117 -8.13 19.17 -9.99
CA PHE A 117 -8.27 18.83 -8.57
C PHE A 117 -7.10 19.34 -7.72
N HIS A 118 -6.05 19.89 -8.35
CA HIS A 118 -4.78 20.23 -7.71
C HIS A 118 -4.95 21.00 -6.38
N ASP A 119 -5.69 22.11 -6.40
CA ASP A 119 -5.82 22.98 -5.21
C ASP A 119 -6.65 22.31 -4.11
N GLU A 120 -7.73 21.63 -4.49
CA GLU A 120 -8.56 20.90 -3.53
C GLU A 120 -7.81 19.73 -2.89
N ILE A 121 -6.99 19.01 -3.65
CA ILE A 121 -6.13 17.96 -3.08
C ILE A 121 -5.17 18.56 -2.04
N ILE A 122 -4.57 19.72 -2.30
CA ILE A 122 -3.71 20.39 -1.30
C ILE A 122 -4.53 20.77 -0.04
N ASN A 123 -5.75 21.29 -0.18
CA ASN A 123 -6.63 21.59 0.96
C ASN A 123 -6.91 20.34 1.81
N LEU A 124 -7.22 19.21 1.15
CA LEU A 124 -7.46 17.94 1.83
C LEU A 124 -6.18 17.40 2.50
N MET A 125 -5.01 17.56 1.87
CA MET A 125 -3.72 17.18 2.46
C MET A 125 -3.43 17.97 3.76
N ILE A 126 -3.78 19.26 3.81
CA ILE A 126 -3.66 20.07 5.04
C ILE A 126 -4.54 19.48 6.15
N ARG A 127 -5.76 19.04 5.84
CA ARG A 127 -6.64 18.39 6.81
C ARG A 127 -6.04 17.07 7.33
N CYS A 128 -5.51 16.23 6.43
CA CYS A 128 -4.82 14.99 6.79
C CYS A 128 -3.63 15.26 7.71
N TYR A 129 -2.82 16.26 7.40
CA TYR A 129 -1.68 16.69 8.22
C TYR A 129 -2.11 17.11 9.63
N LYS A 130 -3.14 17.96 9.75
CA LYS A 130 -3.69 18.35 11.06
C LYS A 130 -4.13 17.13 11.89
N ASN A 131 -4.65 16.10 11.22
CA ASN A 131 -5.08 14.85 11.84
C ASN A 131 -3.95 13.81 12.03
N ARG A 132 -2.68 14.16 11.75
CA ARG A 132 -1.49 13.29 11.86
C ARG A 132 -1.57 12.04 10.98
N GLN A 133 -2.32 12.09 9.88
CA GLN A 133 -2.39 11.01 8.91
C GLN A 133 -1.28 11.16 7.87
N LEU A 134 -0.67 10.04 7.51
CA LEU A 134 0.18 9.93 6.33
C LEU A 134 -0.68 9.92 5.06
N ILE A 135 -0.12 10.37 3.95
CA ILE A 135 -0.85 10.59 2.71
C ILE A 135 -0.34 9.62 1.64
N ILE A 136 -1.28 8.95 0.96
CA ILE A 136 -1.02 8.16 -0.25
C ILE A 136 -1.70 8.90 -1.42
N LEU A 137 -0.95 9.19 -2.47
CA LEU A 137 -1.48 9.83 -3.69
C LEU A 137 -1.60 8.82 -4.82
N SER A 138 -2.42 9.13 -5.81
CA SER A 138 -2.50 8.34 -7.04
C SER A 138 -1.42 8.79 -8.03
N ALA A 139 -0.79 7.84 -8.70
CA ALA A 139 0.25 8.09 -9.69
C ALA A 139 0.20 7.14 -10.88
N SER A 140 -0.93 6.46 -11.10
CA SER A 140 -1.11 5.62 -12.29
C SER A 140 -0.97 6.43 -13.58
N PRO A 141 0.03 6.16 -14.44
CA PRO A 141 0.20 6.91 -15.67
C PRO A 141 -0.98 6.73 -16.62
N ASN A 142 -1.47 7.81 -17.22
CA ASN A 142 -2.52 7.76 -18.24
C ASN A 142 -2.13 8.58 -19.47
N PRO A 143 -1.23 8.06 -20.33
CA PRO A 143 -0.76 8.82 -21.50
C PRO A 143 -1.87 9.05 -22.54
N LYS A 144 -2.97 8.29 -22.50
CA LYS A 144 -4.08 8.42 -23.44
C LYS A 144 -5.00 9.60 -23.13
N LYS A 145 -5.01 10.06 -21.87
CA LYS A 145 -5.82 11.17 -21.39
C LYS A 145 -4.98 12.02 -20.44
N PRO A 146 -4.14 12.94 -20.98
CA PRO A 146 -3.22 13.74 -20.19
C PRO A 146 -3.87 14.52 -19.05
N GLU A 147 -5.12 14.97 -19.23
CA GLU A 147 -5.92 15.66 -18.22
C GLU A 147 -6.37 14.74 -17.08
N GLN A 148 -6.29 13.42 -17.28
CA GLN A 148 -6.59 12.35 -16.32
C GLN A 148 -5.33 11.54 -16.00
N ASN A 149 -4.18 12.20 -15.89
CA ASN A 149 -2.89 11.58 -15.64
C ASN A 149 -2.41 11.82 -14.19
N PRO A 150 -2.80 10.98 -13.22
CA PRO A 150 -2.37 11.09 -11.84
C PRO A 150 -0.85 11.21 -11.65
N PHE A 151 -0.04 10.56 -12.49
CA PHE A 151 1.42 10.65 -12.40
C PHE A 151 1.91 12.09 -12.60
N GLN A 152 1.43 12.75 -13.65
CA GLN A 152 1.79 14.15 -13.91
C GLN A 152 1.19 15.07 -12.85
N ASN A 153 -0.06 14.84 -12.45
CA ASN A 153 -0.71 15.65 -11.42
C ASN A 153 0.03 15.56 -10.07
N LEU A 154 0.59 14.39 -9.72
CA LEU A 154 1.43 14.23 -8.54
C LEU A 154 2.70 15.08 -8.64
N ILE A 155 3.37 15.07 -9.79
CA ILE A 155 4.54 15.92 -10.04
C ILE A 155 4.19 17.40 -9.84
N ASP A 156 3.09 17.85 -10.44
CA ASP A 156 2.64 19.24 -10.35
C ASP A 156 2.36 19.65 -8.90
N ILE A 157 1.67 18.78 -8.13
CA ILE A 157 1.44 18.98 -6.69
C ILE A 157 2.76 19.09 -5.93
N LEU A 158 3.71 18.16 -6.15
CA LEU A 158 5.00 18.15 -5.46
C LEU A 158 5.82 19.40 -5.76
N GLU A 159 5.81 19.89 -7.01
CA GLU A 159 6.46 21.14 -7.40
C GLU A 159 5.81 22.35 -6.72
N ALA A 160 4.48 22.43 -6.72
CA ALA A 160 3.75 23.52 -6.07
C ALA A 160 4.02 23.57 -4.56
N LEU A 161 4.03 22.40 -3.90
CA LEU A 161 4.39 22.28 -2.49
C LEU A 161 5.84 22.65 -2.25
N TRP A 162 6.77 22.29 -3.14
CA TRP A 162 8.18 22.65 -2.99
C TRP A 162 8.43 24.15 -3.15
N VAL A 163 7.74 24.81 -4.08
CA VAL A 163 7.78 26.28 -4.21
C VAL A 163 7.30 26.94 -2.92
N LYS A 164 6.30 26.36 -2.25
CA LYS A 164 5.74 26.84 -0.98
C LYS A 164 6.30 26.12 0.25
N ARG A 165 7.48 25.51 0.15
CA ARG A 165 8.04 24.62 1.19
C ARG A 165 8.15 25.24 2.58
N ASP A 166 8.46 26.54 2.63
CA ASP A 166 8.67 27.30 3.86
C ASP A 166 7.58 28.39 4.04
N ILE A 167 6.49 28.32 3.26
CA ILE A 167 5.34 29.21 3.33
C ILE A 167 4.19 28.46 4.01
N GLU A 168 3.53 29.11 4.97
CA GLU A 168 2.33 28.57 5.59
C GLU A 168 1.14 28.60 4.62
N LEU A 169 0.58 27.41 4.37
CA LEU A 169 -0.66 27.20 3.64
C LEU A 169 -1.80 27.08 4.66
N VAL A 170 -2.97 27.61 4.30
CA VAL A 170 -4.17 27.57 5.14
C VAL A 170 -5.33 27.10 4.28
N ASN A 171 -6.02 26.04 4.70
CA ASN A 171 -7.26 25.60 4.04
C ASN A 171 -8.47 26.39 4.54
N THR A 172 -9.65 26.08 4.01
CA THR A 172 -10.93 26.72 4.38
C THR A 172 -11.31 26.50 5.85
N GLU A 173 -10.88 25.39 6.45
CA GLU A 173 -11.14 25.04 7.84
C GLU A 173 -10.23 25.83 8.82
N GLY A 174 -9.23 26.54 8.28
CA GLY A 174 -8.23 27.27 9.05
C GLY A 174 -7.07 26.40 9.56
N ASP A 175 -6.99 25.14 9.12
CA ASP A 175 -5.85 24.25 9.37
C ASP A 175 -4.62 24.74 8.62
N ARG A 176 -3.43 24.44 9.14
CA ARG A 176 -2.16 25.03 8.68
C ARG A 176 -1.10 23.97 8.48
N ALA A 177 -0.37 24.09 7.38
CA ALA A 177 0.84 23.32 7.10
C ALA A 177 1.74 24.09 6.13
N THR A 178 3.04 23.83 6.13
CA THR A 178 3.91 24.29 5.04
C THR A 178 3.98 23.26 3.93
N GLY A 179 4.43 23.66 2.74
CA GLY A 179 4.63 22.71 1.65
C GLY A 179 5.60 21.58 2.00
N ARG A 180 6.66 21.87 2.77
CA ARG A 180 7.62 20.85 3.26
C ARG A 180 6.96 19.86 4.21
N GLN A 181 6.11 20.35 5.12
CA GLN A 181 5.38 19.50 6.05
C GLN A 181 4.44 18.54 5.31
N LEU A 182 3.76 19.02 4.27
CA LEU A 182 2.91 18.18 3.43
C LEU A 182 3.72 17.14 2.65
N ILE A 183 4.83 17.53 2.01
CA ILE A 183 5.74 16.61 1.30
C ILE A 183 6.24 15.51 2.25
N ASN A 184 6.69 15.89 3.45
CA ASN A 184 7.20 14.97 4.45
C ASN A 184 6.14 14.02 5.02
N ASN A 185 4.85 14.32 4.86
CA ASN A 185 3.75 13.46 5.27
C ASN A 185 3.26 12.52 4.15
N ILE A 186 3.79 12.62 2.92
CA ILE A 186 3.47 11.68 1.84
C ILE A 186 4.25 10.38 2.06
N LEU A 187 3.53 9.28 2.28
CA LEU A 187 4.08 7.95 2.45
C LEU A 187 4.43 7.31 1.11
N ALA A 188 3.49 7.32 0.18
CA ALA A 188 3.61 6.58 -1.08
C ALA A 188 2.73 7.16 -2.20
N ALA A 189 2.95 6.67 -3.41
CA ALA A 189 2.19 6.97 -4.59
C ALA A 189 1.76 5.66 -5.28
N LYS A 190 0.44 5.46 -5.45
CA LYS A 190 -0.12 4.26 -6.10
C LYS A 190 0.05 4.35 -7.62
N MET A 191 0.94 3.54 -8.17
CA MET A 191 1.37 3.52 -9.57
C MET A 191 0.51 2.67 -10.49
N GLY A 192 -0.23 1.68 -9.99
CA GLY A 192 -0.97 0.76 -10.86
C GLY A 192 -1.72 -0.31 -10.13
N ASP A 193 -2.39 -1.18 -10.90
CA ASP A 193 -3.25 -2.25 -10.39
C ASP A 193 -3.11 -3.57 -11.16
N GLU A 194 -3.76 -4.62 -10.67
CA GLU A 194 -3.47 -6.02 -11.02
C GLU A 194 -3.69 -6.37 -12.51
N GLY A 195 -4.48 -5.55 -13.22
CA GLY A 195 -4.71 -5.64 -14.66
C GLY A 195 -3.44 -5.55 -15.51
N GLU A 196 -2.32 -5.12 -14.93
CA GLU A 196 -1.02 -5.07 -15.59
C GLU A 196 -0.03 -6.15 -15.13
N CYS A 197 -0.53 -7.32 -14.68
CA CYS A 197 0.21 -8.60 -14.81
C CYS A 197 0.84 -8.78 -16.22
N GLY A 198 0.28 -8.12 -17.25
CA GLY A 198 0.84 -8.02 -18.59
C GLY A 198 2.16 -7.24 -18.72
N LEU A 199 2.52 -6.37 -17.77
CA LEU A 199 3.80 -5.64 -17.73
C LEU A 199 4.99 -6.59 -17.53
N LYS A 200 4.79 -7.64 -16.73
CA LYS A 200 5.86 -8.56 -16.30
C LYS A 200 7.02 -7.81 -15.62
N THR A 201 8.14 -8.49 -15.42
CA THR A 201 9.34 -7.94 -14.76
C THR A 201 9.82 -6.63 -15.39
N GLU A 202 9.97 -6.58 -16.72
CA GLU A 202 10.58 -5.44 -17.40
C GLU A 202 9.66 -4.22 -17.47
N GLY A 203 8.35 -4.42 -17.64
CA GLY A 203 7.39 -3.32 -17.59
C GLY A 203 7.31 -2.70 -16.19
N LEU A 204 7.27 -3.53 -15.14
CA LEU A 204 7.31 -3.06 -13.75
C LEU A 204 8.63 -2.36 -13.43
N ARG A 205 9.77 -2.91 -13.86
CA ARG A 205 11.10 -2.29 -13.69
C ARG A 205 11.09 -0.88 -14.24
N LYS A 206 10.56 -0.70 -15.46
CA LYS A 206 10.45 0.60 -16.11
C LYS A 206 9.59 1.58 -15.31
N TYR A 207 8.47 1.14 -14.74
CA TYR A 207 7.61 2.02 -13.94
C TYR A 207 8.31 2.49 -12.67
N PHE A 208 9.03 1.59 -11.99
CA PHE A 208 9.84 1.95 -10.82
C PHE A 208 11.00 2.88 -11.19
N ASP A 209 11.69 2.63 -12.31
CA ASP A 209 12.78 3.49 -12.79
C ASP A 209 12.30 4.89 -13.20
N ASP A 210 11.15 4.97 -13.88
CA ASP A 210 10.53 6.24 -14.25
C ASP A 210 10.11 7.03 -12.99
N PHE A 211 9.51 6.38 -12.00
CA PHE A 211 9.16 7.00 -10.73
C PHE A 211 10.40 7.49 -9.96
N ASP A 212 11.46 6.69 -9.90
CA ASP A 212 12.73 7.06 -9.28
C ASP A 212 13.33 8.29 -9.96
N ARG A 213 13.38 8.31 -11.30
CA ARG A 213 13.92 9.42 -12.08
C ARG A 213 13.13 10.71 -11.87
N ASP A 214 11.81 10.64 -12.01
CA ASP A 214 10.96 11.82 -12.15
C ASP A 214 10.45 12.35 -10.79
N ILE A 215 10.47 11.51 -9.75
CA ILE A 215 9.99 11.87 -8.40
C ILE A 215 11.11 11.69 -7.36
N ARG A 216 11.47 10.46 -6.97
CA ARG A 216 12.30 10.23 -5.76
C ARG A 216 13.69 10.85 -5.84
N PHE A 217 14.35 10.73 -6.98
CA PHE A 217 15.71 11.22 -7.19
C PHE A 217 15.77 12.54 -7.93
N ARG A 218 14.61 13.11 -8.27
CA ARG A 218 14.52 14.42 -8.89
C ARG A 218 15.16 15.47 -8.00
N LYS A 219 16.02 16.30 -8.60
CA LYS A 219 16.68 17.40 -7.91
C LYS A 219 15.87 18.68 -8.03
N MET A 220 15.62 19.33 -6.89
CA MET A 220 14.97 20.64 -6.79
C MET A 220 15.81 21.52 -5.87
N ASP A 221 16.23 22.70 -6.34
CA ASP A 221 17.12 23.61 -5.59
C ASP A 221 18.39 22.93 -5.02
N GLY A 222 18.91 21.91 -5.71
CA GLY A 222 20.08 21.13 -5.28
C GLY A 222 19.79 19.99 -4.28
N GLU A 223 18.55 19.84 -3.83
CA GLU A 223 18.09 18.80 -2.90
C GLU A 223 17.31 17.68 -3.62
N GLN A 224 17.07 16.55 -2.94
CA GLN A 224 16.15 15.48 -3.38
C GLN A 224 14.98 15.38 -2.41
N PRO A 225 14.03 16.33 -2.43
CA PRO A 225 13.03 16.48 -1.37
C PRO A 225 11.98 15.36 -1.32
N PHE A 226 11.89 14.53 -2.35
CA PHE A 226 10.84 13.51 -2.51
C PHE A 226 11.36 12.07 -2.31
N ARG A 227 12.61 11.91 -1.86
CA ARG A 227 13.32 10.63 -1.85
C ARG A 227 12.63 9.52 -1.04
N HIS A 228 11.92 9.91 0.04
CA HIS A 228 11.21 8.99 0.94
C HIS A 228 9.88 8.48 0.37
N ILE A 229 9.31 9.14 -0.64
CA ILE A 229 8.00 8.75 -1.20
C ILE A 229 8.18 7.44 -1.98
N LYS A 230 7.46 6.39 -1.61
CA LYS A 230 7.55 5.08 -2.27
C LYS A 230 6.58 4.96 -3.43
N SER A 231 6.99 4.36 -4.53
CA SER A 231 6.04 3.87 -5.53
C SER A 231 5.42 2.56 -5.05
N TRP A 232 4.09 2.52 -5.05
CA TRP A 232 3.31 1.36 -4.68
C TRP A 232 2.58 0.78 -5.90
N TYR A 233 2.70 -0.52 -6.13
CA TYR A 233 2.03 -1.22 -7.22
C TYR A 233 1.19 -2.38 -6.68
N ASN A 234 -0.05 -2.56 -7.14
CA ASN A 234 -0.91 -3.67 -6.69
C ASN A 234 -0.88 -4.88 -7.63
N MET A 235 -0.97 -6.07 -7.07
CA MET A 235 -0.98 -7.33 -7.80
C MET A 235 -2.04 -8.29 -7.27
N PHE A 236 -2.50 -9.19 -8.14
CA PHE A 236 -3.29 -10.34 -7.69
C PHE A 236 -2.44 -11.26 -6.81
N GLY A 237 -3.08 -11.87 -5.81
CA GLY A 237 -2.48 -12.95 -5.03
C GLY A 237 -1.87 -14.08 -5.88
N PHE A 238 -0.90 -14.79 -5.29
CA PHE A 238 -0.17 -15.93 -5.83
C PHE A 238 -1.06 -17.13 -6.21
N ALA A 239 -2.19 -17.28 -5.55
CA ALA A 239 -3.22 -18.25 -5.87
C ALA A 239 -4.58 -17.57 -6.14
N ALA A 240 -4.61 -16.62 -7.07
CA ALA A 240 -5.85 -16.11 -7.65
C ALA A 240 -6.75 -17.25 -8.20
N PHE A 241 -7.97 -16.91 -8.67
CA PHE A 241 -9.12 -17.77 -9.04
C PHE A 241 -8.90 -19.25 -9.45
N ASP A 242 -7.79 -19.60 -10.10
CA ASP A 242 -7.44 -20.94 -10.57
C ASP A 242 -5.92 -21.12 -10.77
N TYR A 243 -5.09 -20.44 -9.96
CA TYR A 243 -3.63 -20.38 -10.12
C TYR A 243 -3.13 -19.73 -11.44
N ARG A 244 -3.98 -19.01 -12.20
CA ARG A 244 -3.56 -18.22 -13.38
C ARG A 244 -2.99 -16.83 -13.07
N THR A 245 -2.31 -16.72 -11.95
CA THR A 245 -1.67 -15.48 -11.49
C THR A 245 -0.27 -15.37 -12.08
N CYS A 246 0.26 -14.16 -12.05
CA CYS A 246 1.49 -13.81 -12.73
C CYS A 246 2.74 -13.89 -11.83
N LEU A 247 2.61 -14.09 -10.51
CA LEU A 247 3.73 -14.07 -9.56
C LEU A 247 4.38 -15.45 -9.37
N ALA A 248 5.69 -15.55 -9.58
CA ALA A 248 6.47 -16.76 -9.28
C ALA A 248 6.77 -16.88 -7.77
N ALA A 249 6.70 -18.06 -7.20
CA ALA A 249 7.26 -18.37 -5.88
C ALA A 249 8.63 -19.05 -6.03
N GLU A 250 8.81 -19.86 -7.08
CA GLU A 250 10.09 -20.51 -7.38
C GLU A 250 10.48 -20.42 -8.86
N LYS A 251 11.72 -20.81 -9.19
CA LYS A 251 12.24 -20.80 -10.57
C LYS A 251 11.41 -21.66 -11.52
N GLU A 252 10.88 -22.77 -11.02
CA GLU A 252 10.02 -23.68 -11.79
C GLU A 252 8.76 -22.98 -12.30
N ASP A 253 8.20 -22.04 -11.53
CA ASP A 253 7.03 -21.24 -11.95
C ASP A 253 7.32 -20.36 -13.16
N VAL A 254 8.55 -19.85 -13.26
CA VAL A 254 9.00 -19.07 -14.41
C VAL A 254 9.14 -19.98 -15.64
N GLU A 255 9.78 -21.12 -15.45
CA GLU A 255 10.12 -22.03 -16.54
C GLU A 255 8.88 -22.72 -17.12
N LYS A 256 8.01 -23.26 -16.26
CA LYS A 256 6.83 -24.05 -16.62
C LYS A 256 5.57 -23.22 -16.76
N HIS A 257 5.33 -22.30 -15.83
CA HIS A 257 4.07 -21.55 -15.73
C HIS A 257 4.15 -20.12 -16.29
N LYS A 258 5.34 -19.70 -16.76
CA LYS A 258 5.60 -18.37 -17.34
C LYS A 258 5.23 -17.22 -16.40
N ARG A 259 5.27 -17.47 -15.10
CA ARG A 259 5.14 -16.45 -14.07
C ARG A 259 6.41 -15.60 -14.02
N PHE A 260 6.31 -14.39 -13.49
CA PHE A 260 7.40 -13.43 -13.45
C PHE A 260 7.98 -13.26 -12.05
N ILE A 261 9.24 -12.82 -12.03
CA ILE A 261 9.94 -12.36 -10.83
C ILE A 261 9.81 -10.84 -10.79
N LEU A 262 9.57 -10.27 -9.62
CA LEU A 262 9.56 -8.83 -9.41
C LEU A 262 10.91 -8.22 -9.84
N PRO A 263 10.95 -6.96 -10.23
CA PRO A 263 12.22 -6.30 -10.51
C PRO A 263 12.97 -5.99 -9.20
N SER A 264 14.30 -5.97 -9.25
CA SER A 264 15.15 -5.71 -8.08
C SER A 264 14.98 -4.33 -7.46
N ASN A 265 14.34 -3.39 -8.18
CA ASN A 265 14.05 -2.02 -7.73
C ASN A 265 12.63 -1.84 -7.17
N THR A 266 11.90 -2.93 -6.91
CA THR A 266 10.58 -2.87 -6.25
C THR A 266 10.68 -2.17 -4.89
N GLN A 267 9.74 -1.24 -4.64
CA GLN A 267 9.69 -0.42 -3.42
C GLN A 267 8.55 -0.83 -2.50
N ALA A 268 7.31 -0.76 -2.96
CA ALA A 268 6.15 -1.27 -2.24
C ALA A 268 5.26 -2.07 -3.20
N ILE A 269 4.83 -3.25 -2.77
CA ILE A 269 3.98 -4.14 -3.55
C ILE A 269 2.72 -4.52 -2.76
N GLY A 270 1.58 -4.11 -3.31
CA GLY A 270 0.25 -4.46 -2.84
C GLY A 270 -0.13 -5.85 -3.30
N VAL A 271 -0.77 -6.64 -2.44
CA VAL A 271 -1.41 -7.89 -2.84
C VAL A 271 -2.88 -7.84 -2.50
N ASP A 272 -3.68 -8.01 -3.54
CA ASP A 272 -5.11 -8.16 -3.49
C ASP A 272 -5.42 -9.63 -3.23
N VAL A 273 -5.88 -9.88 -2.00
CA VAL A 273 -6.31 -11.19 -1.58
C VAL A 273 -7.73 -11.08 -1.10
N TYR A 274 -8.54 -11.91 -1.71
CA TYR A 274 -9.95 -11.76 -1.58
C TYR A 274 -10.50 -12.84 -0.67
N HIS A 275 -11.14 -12.41 0.42
CA HIS A 275 -11.96 -13.30 1.21
C HIS A 275 -13.24 -13.63 0.43
N TYR A 276 -13.74 -14.86 0.57
CA TYR A 276 -15.09 -15.24 0.11
C TYR A 276 -15.33 -15.04 -1.39
N TRP A 277 -14.30 -15.21 -2.23
CA TRP A 277 -14.47 -15.30 -3.68
C TRP A 277 -15.32 -16.49 -4.16
N PHE A 278 -15.61 -17.39 -3.24
CA PHE A 278 -16.45 -18.54 -3.48
C PHE A 278 -17.40 -18.65 -2.31
N VAL A 279 -18.46 -17.85 -2.28
CA VAL A 279 -19.49 -18.04 -1.26
C VAL A 279 -20.15 -19.43 -1.39
N ASP A 280 -20.07 -20.08 -2.56
CA ASP A 280 -20.37 -21.51 -2.71
C ASP A 280 -19.51 -22.41 -1.80
N ASN A 281 -18.37 -21.89 -1.33
CA ASN A 281 -17.47 -22.51 -0.36
C ASN A 281 -17.57 -21.88 1.04
N SER A 282 -18.39 -20.84 1.23
CA SER A 282 -18.76 -20.38 2.57
C SER A 282 -19.92 -21.24 3.05
N PRO A 283 -19.77 -22.02 4.14
CA PRO A 283 -20.81 -22.92 4.60
C PRO A 283 -22.02 -22.21 5.24
N PHE A 284 -22.02 -20.87 5.29
CA PHE A 284 -23.07 -20.02 5.86
C PHE A 284 -22.95 -18.57 5.39
N ASP A 285 -24.02 -17.80 5.57
CA ASP A 285 -23.98 -16.33 5.51
C ASP A 285 -23.26 -15.79 6.76
N PRO A 286 -22.10 -15.13 6.59
CA PRO A 286 -21.31 -14.67 7.72
C PRO A 286 -21.96 -13.45 8.42
N ALA A 287 -22.95 -12.80 7.81
CA ALA A 287 -23.76 -11.72 8.39
C ALA A 287 -25.00 -12.22 9.17
N ASP A 288 -25.39 -13.49 9.02
CA ASP A 288 -26.46 -14.10 9.82
C ASP A 288 -26.02 -14.25 11.29
N LEU A 289 -26.70 -13.53 12.20
CA LEU A 289 -26.41 -13.57 13.62
C LEU A 289 -26.87 -14.86 14.32
N SER A 290 -27.66 -15.70 13.65
CA SER A 290 -27.97 -17.04 14.15
C SER A 290 -26.74 -17.95 14.12
N ILE A 291 -25.75 -17.64 13.27
CA ILE A 291 -24.48 -18.34 13.20
C ILE A 291 -23.60 -17.90 14.38
N PRO A 292 -23.10 -18.84 15.21
CA PRO A 292 -22.17 -18.50 16.28
C PRO A 292 -20.96 -17.73 15.74
N ARG A 293 -20.65 -16.56 16.32
CA ARG A 293 -19.56 -15.71 15.83
C ARG A 293 -18.19 -16.39 15.83
N GLU A 294 -17.97 -17.33 16.74
CA GLU A 294 -16.79 -18.19 16.77
C GLU A 294 -16.63 -19.02 15.48
N LYS A 295 -17.74 -19.50 14.91
CA LYS A 295 -17.72 -20.26 13.65
C LYS A 295 -17.29 -19.38 12.48
N VAL A 296 -17.73 -18.10 12.46
CA VAL A 296 -17.30 -17.13 11.44
C VAL A 296 -15.82 -16.80 11.57
N ARG A 297 -15.34 -16.59 12.82
CA ARG A 297 -13.91 -16.39 13.10
C ARG A 297 -13.07 -17.59 12.66
N ALA A 298 -13.45 -18.81 13.06
CA ALA A 298 -12.71 -20.02 12.69
C ALA A 298 -12.62 -20.20 11.17
N HIS A 299 -13.68 -19.88 10.43
CA HIS A 299 -13.64 -19.91 8.96
C HIS A 299 -12.70 -18.84 8.39
N SER A 300 -12.73 -17.62 8.93
CA SER A 300 -11.79 -16.56 8.57
C SER A 300 -10.35 -16.95 8.85
N ASP A 301 -10.07 -17.50 10.03
CA ASP A 301 -8.73 -17.91 10.47
C ASP A 301 -8.19 -19.04 9.60
N GLU A 302 -9.06 -19.96 9.14
CA GLU A 302 -8.68 -20.99 8.17
C GLU A 302 -8.30 -20.38 6.82
N TRP A 303 -9.05 -19.38 6.34
CA TRP A 303 -8.67 -18.65 5.13
C TRP A 303 -7.34 -17.93 5.30
N GLN A 304 -7.11 -17.27 6.44
CA GLN A 304 -5.83 -16.63 6.73
C GLN A 304 -4.70 -17.64 6.86
N ARG A 305 -4.95 -18.82 7.46
CA ARG A 305 -3.98 -19.93 7.52
C ARG A 305 -3.48 -20.31 6.13
N LEU A 306 -4.37 -20.35 5.15
CA LEU A 306 -4.04 -20.66 3.76
C LEU A 306 -3.29 -19.51 3.08
N ARG A 307 -3.80 -18.27 3.18
CA ARG A 307 -3.38 -17.13 2.34
C ARG A 307 -2.29 -16.26 2.95
N THR A 308 -2.44 -15.86 4.21
CA THR A 308 -1.70 -14.72 4.78
C THR A 308 -0.84 -15.07 5.99
N LYS A 309 -1.07 -16.24 6.59
CA LYS A 309 -0.31 -16.68 7.75
C LYS A 309 1.17 -16.77 7.38
N TYR A 310 1.99 -16.09 8.17
CA TYR A 310 3.43 -16.27 8.16
C TYR A 310 3.80 -17.55 8.93
N TYR A 311 4.80 -18.25 8.39
CA TYR A 311 5.30 -19.54 8.87
C TYR A 311 6.80 -19.33 9.15
N PRO A 312 7.20 -19.10 10.41
CA PRO A 312 8.58 -18.71 10.73
C PRO A 312 9.64 -19.72 10.30
N ASP A 313 9.30 -21.02 10.29
CA ASP A 313 10.18 -22.09 9.83
C ASP A 313 10.31 -22.16 8.29
N GLY A 314 9.64 -21.25 7.58
CA GLY A 314 9.52 -21.24 6.13
C GLY A 314 8.34 -22.07 5.63
N LEU A 315 7.90 -21.76 4.41
CA LEU A 315 6.90 -22.53 3.68
C LEU A 315 7.34 -22.61 2.22
N LYS A 316 7.49 -23.83 1.68
CA LYS A 316 7.80 -23.99 0.26
C LYS A 316 6.53 -23.89 -0.58
N VAL A 317 6.22 -22.67 -0.99
CA VAL A 317 5.11 -22.39 -1.90
C VAL A 317 5.42 -22.87 -3.33
N ARG A 318 4.40 -23.39 -4.02
CA ARG A 318 4.46 -23.91 -5.40
C ARG A 318 3.10 -23.82 -6.09
N VAL A 319 3.09 -23.86 -7.41
CA VAL A 319 1.84 -23.98 -8.18
C VAL A 319 1.27 -25.39 -8.04
N CYS A 320 -0.06 -25.48 -7.92
CA CYS A 320 -0.80 -26.74 -7.81
C CYS A 320 -1.80 -26.89 -8.98
N ASP A 321 -2.20 -28.13 -9.30
CA ASP A 321 -2.85 -28.45 -10.59
C ASP A 321 -4.30 -27.97 -10.72
N ASN A 322 -5.02 -27.71 -9.62
CA ASN A 322 -6.44 -27.32 -9.67
C ASN A 322 -6.91 -26.52 -8.44
N GLY A 323 -7.11 -25.21 -8.59
CA GLY A 323 -7.55 -24.34 -7.47
C GLY A 323 -8.98 -24.62 -7.00
N LYS A 324 -9.75 -25.37 -7.78
CA LYS A 324 -11.12 -25.78 -7.44
C LYS A 324 -11.18 -27.10 -6.67
N ASP A 325 -10.07 -27.82 -6.52
CA ASP A 325 -10.03 -29.05 -5.71
C ASP A 325 -9.63 -28.69 -4.26
N PRO A 326 -10.51 -28.92 -3.26
CA PRO A 326 -10.19 -28.67 -1.86
C PRO A 326 -8.96 -29.42 -1.34
N LYS A 327 -8.54 -30.52 -2.00
CA LYS A 327 -7.29 -31.21 -1.66
C LYS A 327 -6.05 -30.35 -1.89
N THR A 328 -6.14 -29.34 -2.75
CA THR A 328 -5.07 -28.38 -3.00
C THR A 328 -5.15 -27.16 -2.08
N TRP A 329 -6.16 -27.06 -1.20
CA TRP A 329 -6.28 -25.97 -0.23
C TRP A 329 -5.36 -26.22 0.97
N ILE A 330 -4.07 -26.17 0.66
CA ILE A 330 -2.98 -26.25 1.62
C ILE A 330 -2.11 -25.00 1.48
N PRO A 331 -1.41 -24.57 2.55
CA PRO A 331 -0.62 -23.34 2.52
C PRO A 331 0.41 -23.32 1.38
N GLU A 332 1.04 -24.46 1.07
CA GLU A 332 2.03 -24.61 0.00
C GLU A 332 1.49 -24.23 -1.39
N CYS A 333 0.17 -24.28 -1.60
CA CYS A 333 -0.44 -23.90 -2.87
C CYS A 333 -1.01 -22.47 -2.85
N TRP A 334 -1.38 -21.94 -1.67
CA TRP A 334 -2.23 -20.74 -1.56
C TRP A 334 -1.61 -19.54 -0.83
N ASN A 335 -0.45 -19.69 -0.21
CA ASN A 335 0.05 -18.67 0.70
C ASN A 335 0.73 -17.51 -0.05
N ASP A 336 0.02 -16.38 -0.12
CA ASP A 336 0.47 -15.13 -0.74
C ASP A 336 1.66 -14.51 0.00
N THR A 337 1.70 -14.66 1.34
CA THR A 337 2.79 -14.11 2.15
C THR A 337 4.13 -14.73 1.77
N HIS A 338 4.22 -16.06 1.78
CA HIS A 338 5.45 -16.77 1.44
C HIS A 338 5.76 -16.75 -0.04
N ALA A 339 4.76 -16.77 -0.91
CA ALA A 339 5.00 -16.57 -2.33
C ALA A 339 5.67 -15.23 -2.63
N LEU A 340 5.19 -14.17 -1.99
CA LEU A 340 5.73 -12.83 -2.19
C LEU A 340 7.12 -12.68 -1.56
N LEU A 341 7.33 -13.23 -0.35
CA LEU A 341 8.66 -13.31 0.27
C LEU A 341 9.68 -13.97 -0.66
N GLN A 342 9.35 -15.15 -1.20
CA GLN A 342 10.25 -15.88 -2.09
C GLN A 342 10.49 -15.10 -3.40
N ASN A 343 9.46 -14.44 -3.93
CA ASN A 343 9.64 -13.62 -5.13
C ASN A 343 10.57 -12.43 -4.87
N ILE A 344 10.40 -11.72 -3.75
CA ILE A 344 11.27 -10.62 -3.32
C ILE A 344 12.72 -11.11 -3.17
N GLU A 345 12.92 -12.28 -2.56
CA GLU A 345 14.23 -12.90 -2.43
C GLU A 345 14.85 -13.23 -3.80
N MET A 346 14.10 -13.90 -4.68
CA MET A 346 14.54 -14.22 -6.04
C MET A 346 14.87 -12.97 -6.87
N ALA A 347 14.10 -11.89 -6.69
CA ALA A 347 14.30 -10.60 -7.33
C ALA A 347 15.54 -9.86 -6.81
N GLY A 348 16.01 -10.19 -5.60
CA GLY A 348 16.99 -9.40 -4.87
C GLY A 348 16.45 -8.02 -4.47
N ALA A 349 15.13 -7.86 -4.33
CA ALA A 349 14.46 -6.61 -4.02
C ALA A 349 14.48 -6.33 -2.50
N LYS A 350 15.68 -6.20 -1.93
CA LYS A 350 15.93 -6.20 -0.47
C LYS A 350 15.18 -5.14 0.35
N THR A 351 14.67 -4.10 -0.29
CA THR A 351 13.96 -2.99 0.35
C THR A 351 12.46 -2.98 0.02
N ALA A 352 11.95 -4.04 -0.61
CA ALA A 352 10.55 -4.11 -1.00
C ALA A 352 9.65 -4.31 0.24
N GLU A 353 8.68 -3.42 0.40
CA GLU A 353 7.64 -3.55 1.40
C GLU A 353 6.45 -4.34 0.86
N MET A 354 5.86 -5.17 1.73
CA MET A 354 4.65 -5.94 1.42
C MET A 354 3.42 -5.23 2.01
N TRP A 355 2.48 -4.85 1.14
CA TRP A 355 1.26 -4.14 1.50
C TRP A 355 0.07 -5.04 1.22
N TYR A 356 -0.78 -5.26 2.22
CA TYR A 356 -1.93 -6.13 2.07
C TYR A 356 -3.18 -5.32 1.77
N ILE A 357 -3.96 -5.76 0.78
CA ILE A 357 -5.25 -5.16 0.46
C ILE A 357 -6.31 -6.18 0.84
N ALA A 358 -6.87 -5.98 2.02
CA ALA A 358 -7.95 -6.79 2.54
C ALA A 358 -9.24 -6.44 1.80
N VAL A 359 -9.67 -7.33 0.92
CA VAL A 359 -10.95 -7.17 0.26
C VAL A 359 -12.04 -7.71 1.17
N THR A 360 -12.84 -6.79 1.69
CA THR A 360 -13.97 -7.09 2.55
C THR A 360 -15.20 -7.33 1.66
N GLY A 361 -15.19 -8.46 0.96
CA GLY A 361 -16.29 -8.91 0.11
C GLY A 361 -16.10 -8.41 -1.33
N GLN A 362 -16.24 -9.33 -2.28
CA GLN A 362 -16.27 -8.99 -3.69
C GLN A 362 -17.67 -9.20 -4.23
N MET A 363 -18.19 -8.18 -4.91
CA MET A 363 -19.41 -8.27 -5.71
C MET A 363 -19.03 -8.04 -7.18
N VAL A 364 -18.72 -9.08 -7.98
CA VAL A 364 -18.58 -8.87 -9.43
C VAL A 364 -19.08 -9.99 -10.31
N ASN A 365 -19.58 -9.52 -11.46
CA ASN A 365 -20.01 -10.14 -12.71
C ASN A 365 -19.21 -11.36 -13.24
N ALA A 366 -19.15 -12.46 -12.49
CA ALA A 366 -18.69 -13.76 -12.99
C ALA A 366 -19.72 -14.87 -12.67
N GLY A 367 -20.95 -14.73 -13.19
CA GLY A 367 -21.98 -15.77 -13.04
C GLY A 367 -22.96 -15.53 -11.89
N LYS A 368 -23.85 -16.50 -11.68
CA LYS A 368 -25.13 -16.32 -10.96
C LYS A 368 -25.01 -16.30 -9.44
N GLU A 369 -23.86 -16.57 -8.87
CA GLU A 369 -23.59 -16.67 -7.44
C GLU A 369 -22.37 -15.74 -7.22
N THR A 370 -22.29 -14.77 -6.31
CA THR A 370 -22.77 -14.71 -4.93
C THR A 370 -22.39 -13.34 -4.32
N THR A 371 -22.91 -12.96 -3.14
CA THR A 371 -22.38 -11.85 -2.33
C THR A 371 -22.86 -11.85 -0.88
N PHE A 372 -22.00 -11.46 0.06
CA PHE A 372 -22.34 -11.17 1.46
C PHE A 372 -21.57 -9.94 1.97
N THR A 373 -22.20 -9.18 2.87
CA THR A 373 -21.53 -8.13 3.64
C THR A 373 -20.42 -8.76 4.49
N THR A 374 -19.19 -8.25 4.42
CA THR A 374 -18.08 -8.83 5.21
C THR A 374 -18.18 -8.47 6.68
N PRO A 375 -18.31 -9.44 7.60
CA PRO A 375 -18.42 -9.12 9.01
C PRO A 375 -17.11 -8.60 9.59
N VAL A 376 -17.24 -7.85 10.68
CA VAL A 376 -16.12 -7.27 11.43
C VAL A 376 -15.10 -8.33 11.86
N GLU A 377 -15.54 -9.54 12.20
CA GLU A 377 -14.64 -10.62 12.63
C GLU A 377 -13.60 -11.01 11.59
N THR A 378 -13.95 -10.90 10.31
CA THR A 378 -13.01 -11.14 9.21
C THR A 378 -11.91 -10.07 9.19
N MET A 379 -12.28 -8.81 9.48
CA MET A 379 -11.33 -7.70 9.52
C MET A 379 -10.33 -7.85 10.67
N ASP A 380 -10.79 -8.31 11.83
CA ASP A 380 -9.92 -8.59 12.99
C ASP A 380 -8.91 -9.71 12.69
N SER A 381 -9.37 -10.81 12.10
CA SER A 381 -8.53 -11.94 11.70
C SER A 381 -7.47 -11.54 10.67
N TYR A 382 -7.83 -10.71 9.69
CA TYR A 382 -6.86 -10.11 8.77
C TYR A 382 -5.75 -9.38 9.52
N TYR A 383 -6.12 -8.44 10.39
CA TYR A 383 -5.15 -7.66 11.13
C TYR A 383 -4.20 -8.54 11.96
N ASP A 384 -4.74 -9.49 12.72
CA ASP A 384 -3.94 -10.32 13.63
C ASP A 384 -2.95 -11.23 12.86
N HIS A 385 -3.38 -11.82 11.74
CA HIS A 385 -2.51 -12.66 10.90
C HIS A 385 -1.46 -11.85 10.14
N LEU A 386 -1.82 -10.68 9.61
CA LEU A 386 -0.90 -9.84 8.86
C LEU A 386 0.16 -9.21 9.75
N LYS A 387 -0.23 -8.71 10.94
CA LYS A 387 0.70 -8.20 11.95
C LYS A 387 1.71 -9.27 12.38
N ALA A 388 1.29 -10.54 12.47
CA ALA A 388 2.20 -11.64 12.81
C ALA A 388 3.20 -11.97 11.68
N GLY A 389 2.98 -11.44 10.47
CA GLY A 389 3.81 -11.65 9.30
C GLY A 389 4.52 -10.38 8.82
N PRO A 390 5.18 -10.46 7.65
CA PRO A 390 6.05 -9.42 7.12
C PRO A 390 5.28 -8.31 6.36
N TRP A 391 4.09 -7.92 6.81
CA TRP A 391 3.26 -6.91 6.15
C TRP A 391 3.42 -5.55 6.83
N SER A 392 3.76 -4.50 6.07
CA SER A 392 3.94 -3.15 6.63
C SER A 392 2.70 -2.25 6.48
N ALA A 393 1.76 -2.64 5.60
CA ALA A 393 0.51 -1.92 5.40
C ALA A 393 -0.69 -2.86 5.29
N LEU A 394 -1.83 -2.39 5.80
CA LEU A 394 -3.14 -3.00 5.62
C LEU A 394 -4.11 -1.94 5.12
N SER A 395 -4.56 -2.15 3.89
CA SER A 395 -5.64 -1.41 3.28
C SER A 395 -6.93 -2.22 3.33
N TRP A 396 -8.04 -1.59 3.68
CA TRP A 396 -9.36 -2.21 3.48
C TRP A 396 -9.98 -1.72 2.20
N TRP A 397 -10.30 -2.65 1.33
CA TRP A 397 -10.93 -2.35 0.06
C TRP A 397 -12.27 -3.06 -0.06
N TYR A 398 -13.21 -2.42 -0.75
CA TYR A 398 -14.51 -2.97 -1.07
C TYR A 398 -14.79 -2.85 -2.57
N PHE A 399 -15.36 -3.90 -3.14
CA PHE A 399 -15.69 -3.95 -4.57
C PHE A 399 -17.20 -4.14 -4.79
N ASP A 400 -17.91 -3.08 -5.19
CA ASP A 400 -19.07 -3.15 -6.10
C ASP A 400 -19.46 -1.78 -6.70
N PRO A 401 -19.38 -1.59 -8.02
CA PRO A 401 -19.95 -0.42 -8.68
C PRO A 401 -21.49 -0.40 -8.75
N GLN A 402 -22.18 -1.51 -8.45
CA GLN A 402 -23.65 -1.65 -8.58
C GLN A 402 -24.42 -1.56 -7.25
N SER A 403 -23.75 -1.61 -6.10
CA SER A 403 -24.36 -1.49 -4.77
C SER A 403 -23.85 -0.25 -4.03
N PRO A 404 -24.58 0.88 -4.11
CA PRO A 404 -24.16 2.14 -3.51
C PRO A 404 -24.11 2.13 -1.97
N GLY A 405 -24.62 1.07 -1.31
CA GLY A 405 -24.59 0.91 0.16
C GLY A 405 -23.67 -0.22 0.65
N GLY A 406 -22.98 -0.91 -0.26
CA GLY A 406 -22.10 -2.02 0.10
C GLY A 406 -20.71 -1.59 0.56
N GLN A 407 -20.31 -0.33 0.32
CA GLN A 407 -18.91 0.10 0.42
C GLN A 407 -18.37 0.03 1.85
N GLY A 408 -17.17 -0.53 2.02
CA GLY A 408 -16.54 -0.71 3.34
C GLY A 408 -16.20 0.62 4.03
N GLY A 409 -16.06 0.59 5.35
CA GLY A 409 -15.67 1.74 6.17
C GLY A 409 -16.83 2.69 6.50
N MET A 410 -17.12 3.64 5.60
CA MET A 410 -18.09 4.72 5.88
C MET A 410 -19.52 4.22 6.05
N HIS A 411 -19.94 3.16 5.35
CA HIS A 411 -21.31 2.65 5.49
C HIS A 411 -21.57 1.95 6.83
N TYR A 412 -20.53 1.37 7.45
CA TYR A 412 -20.60 0.91 8.84
C TYR A 412 -20.78 2.09 9.78
N TYR A 413 -19.96 3.14 9.60
CA TYR A 413 -20.00 4.32 10.44
C TYR A 413 -21.33 5.10 10.32
N ASP A 414 -21.77 5.35 9.09
CA ASP A 414 -22.98 6.14 8.79
C ASP A 414 -24.27 5.33 8.94
N LYS A 415 -24.19 4.04 9.31
CA LYS A 415 -25.35 3.15 9.46
C LYS A 415 -26.17 3.05 8.17
N THR A 416 -25.49 2.94 7.04
CA THR A 416 -26.11 2.81 5.71
C THR A 416 -25.73 1.50 5.01
N LEU A 417 -25.07 0.59 5.74
CA LEU A 417 -24.67 -0.71 5.25
C LEU A 417 -25.87 -1.51 4.76
N VAL A 418 -25.75 -2.12 3.58
CA VAL A 418 -26.77 -3.03 3.04
C VAL A 418 -26.32 -4.48 3.17
N HIS A 419 -27.28 -5.35 3.42
CA HIS A 419 -27.12 -6.79 3.33
C HIS A 419 -27.31 -7.24 1.88
N CYS A 420 -26.21 -7.49 1.18
CA CYS A 420 -26.24 -8.10 -0.15
C CYS A 420 -26.29 -9.63 -0.03
N THR A 421 -27.13 -10.26 -0.85
CA THR A 421 -27.18 -11.72 -1.03
C THR A 421 -27.10 -12.06 -2.52
N ALA A 422 -26.97 -13.35 -2.85
CA ALA A 422 -27.03 -13.82 -4.24
C ALA A 422 -28.36 -13.43 -4.93
N GLU A 423 -29.47 -13.50 -4.20
CA GLU A 423 -30.83 -13.18 -4.65
C GLU A 423 -31.09 -11.66 -4.70
N ASN A 424 -30.49 -10.89 -3.77
CA ASN A 424 -30.62 -9.43 -3.75
C ASN A 424 -29.25 -8.73 -3.77
N ARG A 425 -28.70 -8.59 -4.97
CA ARG A 425 -27.38 -7.97 -5.21
C ARG A 425 -27.31 -6.48 -4.88
N LYS A 426 -28.43 -5.76 -5.01
CA LYS A 426 -28.52 -4.34 -4.62
C LYS A 426 -28.55 -4.15 -3.10
N GLY A 427 -28.76 -5.25 -2.38
CA GLY A 427 -28.83 -5.30 -0.93
C GLY A 427 -30.17 -4.85 -0.36
N THR A 428 -30.46 -5.35 0.83
CA THR A 428 -31.55 -4.86 1.68
C THR A 428 -30.92 -4.12 2.85
N LEU A 429 -31.45 -2.96 3.23
CA LEU A 429 -30.99 -2.31 4.46
C LEU A 429 -31.18 -3.24 5.65
N TYR A 430 -30.17 -3.31 6.51
CA TYR A 430 -30.29 -3.97 7.80
C TYR A 430 -31.37 -3.26 8.65
N SER A 431 -31.93 -3.98 9.63
CA SER A 431 -32.78 -3.31 10.63
C SER A 431 -31.97 -2.25 11.39
N PRO A 432 -32.60 -1.23 11.98
CA PRO A 432 -31.89 -0.21 12.77
C PRO A 432 -30.99 -0.81 13.86
N GLU A 433 -31.46 -1.86 14.55
CA GLU A 433 -30.72 -2.55 15.61
C GLU A 433 -29.46 -3.24 15.06
N MET A 434 -29.57 -3.83 13.86
CA MET A 434 -28.45 -4.46 13.16
C MET A 434 -27.43 -3.42 12.68
N LEU A 435 -27.88 -2.27 12.20
CA LEU A 435 -27.00 -1.16 11.81
C LEU A 435 -26.26 -0.59 13.02
N ASP A 436 -26.93 -0.47 14.17
CA ASP A 436 -26.32 -0.07 15.43
C ASP A 436 -25.26 -1.07 15.91
N TYR A 437 -25.56 -2.36 15.79
CA TYR A 437 -24.61 -3.43 16.09
C TYR A 437 -23.37 -3.34 15.19
N TRP A 438 -23.56 -3.29 13.86
CA TRP A 438 -22.46 -3.23 12.91
C TRP A 438 -21.59 -1.98 13.06
N HIS A 439 -22.21 -0.83 13.30
CA HIS A 439 -21.49 0.41 13.63
C HIS A 439 -20.61 0.22 14.86
N THR A 440 -21.18 -0.31 15.94
CA THR A 440 -20.50 -0.46 17.23
C THR A 440 -19.31 -1.42 17.13
N GLU A 441 -19.52 -2.60 16.54
CA GLU A 441 -18.43 -3.58 16.39
C GLU A 441 -17.37 -3.11 15.40
N PHE A 442 -17.74 -2.43 14.31
CA PHE A 442 -16.79 -1.87 13.36
C PHE A 442 -15.88 -0.83 14.02
N VAL A 443 -16.47 0.17 14.71
CA VAL A 443 -15.70 1.22 15.39
C VAL A 443 -14.79 0.60 16.44
N LYS A 444 -15.29 -0.36 17.23
CA LYS A 444 -14.50 -1.08 18.24
C LYS A 444 -13.31 -1.84 17.63
N SER A 445 -13.52 -2.57 16.54
CA SER A 445 -12.45 -3.29 15.82
C SER A 445 -11.40 -2.32 15.29
N ARG A 446 -11.82 -1.25 14.61
CA ARG A 446 -10.94 -0.21 14.07
C ARG A 446 -10.12 0.49 15.15
N MET A 447 -10.76 0.89 16.24
CA MET A 447 -10.06 1.50 17.37
C MET A 447 -9.10 0.53 18.06
N ARG A 448 -9.42 -0.78 18.14
CA ARG A 448 -8.48 -1.80 18.65
C ARG A 448 -7.20 -1.82 17.81
N MET A 449 -7.33 -1.92 16.49
CA MET A 449 -6.19 -1.97 15.56
C MET A 449 -5.36 -0.70 15.64
N PHE A 450 -6.01 0.47 15.62
CA PHE A 450 -5.33 1.75 15.74
C PHE A 450 -4.60 1.89 17.07
N ASN A 451 -5.24 1.53 18.19
CA ASN A 451 -4.61 1.61 19.50
C ASN A 451 -3.41 0.67 19.61
N ASP A 452 -3.52 -0.53 19.04
CA ASP A 452 -2.40 -1.45 19.00
C ASP A 452 -1.22 -0.89 18.21
N VAL A 453 -1.46 -0.30 17.04
CA VAL A 453 -0.39 0.36 16.29
C VAL A 453 0.15 1.58 17.04
N VAL A 454 -0.69 2.56 17.32
CA VAL A 454 -0.26 3.89 17.75
C VAL A 454 0.26 3.91 19.19
N TYR A 455 -0.41 3.19 20.09
CA TYR A 455 -0.11 3.27 21.53
C TYR A 455 0.62 2.03 22.07
N ASN A 456 0.55 0.87 21.40
CA ASN A 456 1.38 -0.29 21.80
C ASN A 456 2.66 -0.36 20.98
N GLN A 457 2.58 -0.56 19.66
CA GLN A 457 3.76 -0.70 18.79
C GLN A 457 4.59 0.60 18.76
N PHE A 458 3.91 1.75 18.62
CA PHE A 458 4.53 3.08 18.55
C PHE A 458 4.27 3.95 19.78
N GLY A 459 3.93 3.34 20.93
CA GLY A 459 3.68 4.05 22.19
C GLY A 459 4.86 4.88 22.69
N HIS A 460 6.08 4.48 22.35
CA HIS A 460 7.30 5.24 22.64
C HIS A 460 7.35 6.61 21.93
N LEU A 461 6.58 6.80 20.84
CA LEU A 461 6.43 8.07 20.12
C LEU A 461 5.21 8.85 20.60
N ASN A 462 4.11 8.16 20.92
CA ASN A 462 2.80 8.77 21.13
C ASN A 462 2.39 8.91 22.60
N GLY A 463 3.13 8.29 23.53
CA GLY A 463 2.76 8.20 24.93
C GLY A 463 1.62 7.21 25.18
N PRO A 464 1.02 7.20 26.38
CA PRO A 464 -0.08 6.31 26.72
C PRO A 464 -1.34 6.67 25.93
N THR A 465 -2.23 5.68 25.73
CA THR A 465 -3.56 5.91 25.17
C THR A 465 -4.28 7.02 25.94
N PRO A 466 -4.80 8.06 25.27
CA PRO A 466 -5.59 9.09 25.91
C PRO A 466 -6.76 8.45 26.67
N LYS A 467 -6.98 8.87 27.92
CA LYS A 467 -8.20 8.48 28.63
C LYS A 467 -9.38 9.05 27.86
N HIS A 468 -10.23 8.19 27.30
CA HIS A 468 -11.50 8.64 26.72
C HIS A 468 -12.28 9.36 27.83
N ASN A 469 -12.36 10.68 27.74
CA ASN A 469 -13.48 11.39 28.35
C ASN A 469 -14.65 11.16 27.41
N PRO A 470 -15.67 10.38 27.78
CA PRO A 470 -16.89 10.33 26.99
C PRO A 470 -17.41 11.76 26.89
N LYS A 471 -17.53 12.26 25.66
CA LYS A 471 -18.35 13.43 25.36
C LYS A 471 -19.76 12.97 25.10
#